data_AF-X6GXP2-F1
#
_entry.id   AF-X6GXP2-F1
#
_cell.length_a   1.000
_cell.length_b   1.000
_cell.length_c   1.000
_cell.angle_alpha   90.00
_cell.angle_beta   90.00
_cell.angle_gamma   90.00
#
_symmetry.space_group_name_H-M   'P 1'
#
loop_
_entity.id
_entity.type
_entity.pdbx_description
1 polymer ?
#
loop_
_entity_poly.entity_id
_entity_poly.type
_entity_poly.pdbx_seq_one_letter_code
_entity_poly.pdbx_strand_id
1 'polypeptide(L)' 'MALRIELGLPAEPEKVPTEEERILAEAGDGYVTPAQRKRLRYLRKRRGDAPRLTLRPSSQR' A
#
# COMPACT_ATOMS: atom_id res chain seq x y z
N MET A 1 -22.91 5.02 0.10
CA MET A 1 -22.07 6.21 -0.17
C MET A 1 -22.60 7.52 0.44
N ALA A 2 -23.91 7.68 0.69
CA ALA A 2 -24.51 8.96 1.13
C ALA A 2 -24.13 9.47 2.54
N LEU A 3 -23.77 8.61 3.50
CA LEU A 3 -23.56 9.02 4.90
C LEU A 3 -22.28 9.84 5.16
N ARG A 4 -21.30 9.84 4.25
CA ARG A 4 -19.99 10.49 4.48
C ARG A 4 -19.99 11.99 4.19
N ILE A 5 -20.82 12.44 3.25
CA ILE A 5 -20.88 13.85 2.83
C ILE A 5 -21.51 14.71 3.94
N GLU A 6 -22.50 14.18 4.65
CA GLU A 6 -23.16 14.89 5.75
C GLU A 6 -22.27 15.09 6.99
N LEU A 7 -21.21 14.29 7.14
CA LEU A 7 -20.27 14.36 8.27
C LEU A 7 -19.03 15.23 8.01
N GLY A 8 -18.90 15.84 6.82
CA GLY A 8 -17.76 16.71 6.48
C GLY A 8 -16.40 16.01 6.53
N LEU A 9 -16.38 14.67 6.44
CA LEU A 9 -15.15 13.90 6.52
C LEU A 9 -14.35 14.09 5.22
N PRO A 10 -13.03 14.32 5.30
CA PRO A 10 -12.20 14.39 4.12
C PRO A 10 -12.34 13.08 3.34
N ALA A 11 -12.44 13.19 2.01
CA ALA A 11 -12.41 12.01 1.14
C ALA A 11 -11.17 11.19 1.49
N GLU A 12 -11.31 9.85 1.57
CA GLU A 12 -10.13 9.02 1.78
C GLU A 12 -9.11 9.38 0.70
N PRO A 13 -7.84 9.61 1.07
CA PRO A 13 -6.81 9.91 0.08
C PRO A 13 -6.87 8.80 -0.97
N GLU A 14 -6.95 9.19 -2.25
CA GLU A 14 -6.94 8.24 -3.35
C GLU A 14 -5.76 7.29 -3.13
N LYS A 15 -6.08 6.03 -2.83
CA LYS A 15 -5.07 5.01 -2.59
C LYS A 15 -4.43 4.70 -3.94
N VAL A 16 -3.33 5.37 -4.24
CA VAL A 16 -2.48 5.03 -5.39
C VAL A 16 -1.94 3.63 -5.14
N PRO A 17 -2.23 2.65 -6.02
CA PRO A 17 -1.73 1.30 -5.85
C PRO A 17 -0.22 1.31 -5.83
N THR A 18 0.34 0.63 -4.83
CA THR A 18 1.77 0.46 -4.70
C THR A 18 2.30 -0.42 -5.83
N GLU A 19 3.58 -0.30 -6.15
CA GLU A 19 4.19 -1.09 -7.22
C GLU A 19 4.01 -2.60 -7.02
N GLU A 20 4.04 -3.06 -5.76
CA GLU A 20 3.76 -4.45 -5.41
C GLU A 20 2.30 -4.84 -5.75
N GLU A 21 1.32 -4.00 -5.40
CA GLU A 21 -0.08 -4.23 -5.72
C GLU A 21 -0.34 -4.22 -7.22
N ARG A 22 0.36 -3.37 -7.99
CA ARG A 22 0.28 -3.37 -9.46
C ARG A 22 0.79 -4.67 -10.06
N ILE A 23 1.93 -5.18 -9.58
CA ILE A 23 2.50 -6.44 -10.06
C ILE A 23 1.57 -7.62 -9.73
N LEU A 24 0.95 -7.63 -8.55
CA LEU A 24 0.01 -8.66 -8.15
C LEU A 24 -1.30 -8.58 -8.94
N ALA A 25 -1.80 -7.37 -9.21
CA ALA A 25 -3.00 -7.17 -10.03
C ALA A 25 -2.77 -7.57 -11.50
N GLU A 26 -1.58 -7.30 -12.04
CA GLU A 26 -1.20 -7.72 -13.41
C GLU A 26 -1.10 -9.25 -13.52
N ALA A 27 -0.60 -9.93 -12.48
CA ALA A 27 -0.56 -11.38 -12.44
C ALA A 27 -1.95 -12.02 -12.25
N GLY A 28 -2.88 -11.31 -11.60
CA GLY A 28 -4.21 -11.83 -11.25
C GLY A 28 -4.10 -13.09 -10.39
N ASP A 29 -4.87 -14.13 -10.75
CA ASP A 29 -4.80 -15.48 -10.14
C ASP A 29 -3.77 -16.40 -10.85
N GLY A 30 -3.01 -15.86 -11.80
CA GLY A 30 -2.04 -16.60 -12.61
C GLY A 30 -0.67 -16.80 -11.96
N TYR A 31 0.28 -17.31 -12.75
CA TYR A 31 1.67 -17.46 -12.31
C TYR A 31 2.44 -16.14 -12.42
N VAL A 32 3.02 -15.70 -11.30
CA VAL A 32 3.96 -14.57 -11.28
C VAL A 32 5.21 -14.93 -12.08
N THR A 33 5.46 -14.20 -13.16
CA THR A 33 6.62 -14.42 -14.03
C THR A 33 7.94 -14.31 -13.25
N PRO A 34 9.03 -14.96 -13.68
CA PRO A 34 10.33 -14.85 -13.01
C PRO A 34 10.81 -13.40 -12.86
N ALA A 35 10.52 -12.54 -13.85
CA ALA A 35 10.85 -11.11 -13.81
C ALA A 35 10.06 -10.36 -12.73
N GLN A 36 8.74 -10.56 -12.68
CA GLN A 36 7.87 -9.97 -11.65
C GLN A 36 8.25 -10.47 -10.25
N ARG A 37 8.60 -11.75 -10.10
CA ARG A 37 9.08 -12.32 -8.83
C ARG A 37 10.38 -11.65 -8.36
N LYS A 38 11.35 -11.44 -9.25
CA LYS A 38 12.60 -10.73 -8.95
C LYS A 38 12.30 -9.30 -8.48
N ARG A 39 11.38 -8.61 -9.16
CA ARG A 39 10.95 -7.25 -8.82
C ARG A 39 10.25 -7.19 -7.46
N LEU A 40 9.33 -8.11 -7.16
CA LEU A 40 8.69 -8.26 -5.84
C LEU A 40 9.71 -8.49 -4.73
N ARG A 41 10.66 -9.42 -4.94
CA ARG A 41 11.73 -9.67 -3.96
C ARG A 41 12.53 -8.41 -3.66
N TYR A 42 12.86 -7.64 -4.69
CA TYR A 42 13.57 -6.38 -4.54
C TYR A 42 12.75 -5.32 -3.79
N LEU A 43 11.45 -5.17 -4.13
CA LEU A 43 10.54 -4.25 -3.46
C LEU A 43 10.37 -4.59 -1.98
N ARG A 44 10.17 -5.88 -1.65
CA ARG A 44 10.05 -6.34 -0.25
C ARG A 44 11.34 -6.14 0.54
N LYS A 45 12.50 -6.39 -0.08
CA LYS A 45 13.79 -6.10 0.54
C LYS A 45 13.94 -4.61 0.86
N ARG A 46 13.59 -3.73 -0.09
CA ARG A 46 13.66 -2.27 0.12
C ARG A 46 12.58 -1.74 1.06
N ARG A 47 11.42 -2.37 1.15
CA ARG A 47 10.38 -2.04 2.13
C ARG A 47 10.76 -2.47 3.55
N GLY A 48 11.61 -3.50 3.70
CA GLY A 48 12.26 -3.81 4.99
C GLY A 48 13.20 -2.70 5.48
N ASP A 49 13.67 -1.84 4.57
CA ASP A 49 14.49 -0.65 4.86
C ASP A 49 13.66 0.65 4.87
N ALA A 50 12.37 0.59 4.52
CA ALA A 50 11.50 1.75 4.72
C ALA A 50 11.27 1.85 6.23
N PRO A 51 11.53 3.01 6.87
CA PRO A 51 11.22 3.17 8.27
C PRO A 51 9.75 2.80 8.41
N ARG A 52 9.47 1.77 9.22
CA ARG A 52 8.17 1.68 9.87
C ARG A 52 7.95 3.08 10.40
N LEU A 53 7.08 3.86 9.74
CA LEU A 53 6.45 5.00 10.36
C LEU A 53 5.65 4.38 11.49
N THR A 54 6.37 4.08 12.58
CA THR A 54 5.82 3.91 13.89
C THR A 54 5.16 5.26 14.12
N LEU A 55 3.86 5.29 13.81
CA LEU A 55 2.92 6.17 14.46
C LEU A 55 3.08 5.87 15.95
N ARG A 56 4.09 6.49 16.56
CA ARG A 56 4.15 6.69 17.99
C ARG A 56 2.90 7.51 18.26
N PRO A 57 1.89 6.99 18.98
CA PRO A 57 0.84 7.87 19.43
C PRO A 57 1.55 8.91 20.29
N SER A 58 1.43 10.17 19.89
CA SER A 58 1.77 11.32 20.70
C SER A 58 0.91 11.25 21.97
N SER A 59 1.41 10.52 22.96
CA SER A 59 0.86 10.52 24.30
C SER A 59 1.17 11.89 24.87
N GLN A 60 0.13 12.70 24.93
CA GLN A 60 0.04 13.91 25.74
C GLN A 60 0.64 13.67 27.12
N ARG A 61 1.58 14.51 27.53
CA ARG A 61 1.65 15.10 28.87
C ARG A 61 2.71 16.20 28.90
#